data_AF-A0A817BG30-F1
#
_entry.id   AF-A0A817BG30-F1
#
_cell.length_a   1.000
_cell.length_b   1.000
_cell.length_c   1.000
_cell.angle_alpha   90.00
_cell.angle_beta   90.00
_cell.angle_gamma   90.00
#
_symmetry.space_group_name_H-M   'P 1'
#
loop_
_entity.id
_entity.type
_entity.pdbx_description
1 polymer ?
#
loop_
_entity_poly.entity_id
_entity_poly.type
_entity_poly.pdbx_seq_one_letter_code
_entity_poly.pdbx_strand_id
1 'polypeptide(L)'
;MIVDEIRRCNDTNLCWLALNALTQYKPEKFSKEIIDILRSIYHEQAGRPKTNLQIRQLCGQLLLRTDISIGDLVNLILSALDKSNHQLGVYMWRLISTMAEHDELLFRKIKYIFDGGLIDITYDSLAYKGQSDFYRRPFLQTFGFGVYYTISQLMSRLGALRESDFDLHIQQYEKKDKFNLLSFGVSASGLEAYVSDDGKASDTPDENLQAELRINLLNMQLRPVILFSGVTGFMSAVWSAPSELTSAFKSNIMIHDLSRYIHLHNGLVVHYEAQSAASLDLSGMASISLWNKNSHSVIQVSSGLSVRSHVDILNDFVITGINVTISTDVVVDYITDVDYADTPINVCMQMSVKPSKIYDNVENFYSLKRTKAFRWFGSRTRHLLGQDYTFTQKNDAMCRQIHMIK
;
A
#
# COMPACT_ATOMS: atom_id res chain seq x y z
N MET A 1 9.67 10.83 -24.13
CA MET A 1 8.68 11.62 -23.36
C MET A 1 8.83 11.42 -21.85
N ILE A 2 8.40 10.29 -21.25
CA ILE A 2 8.52 10.08 -19.78
C ILE A 2 9.98 10.22 -19.30
N VAL A 3 10.93 9.61 -20.01
CA VAL A 3 12.36 9.67 -19.66
C VAL A 3 12.94 11.09 -19.79
N ASP A 4 12.51 11.85 -20.81
CA ASP A 4 12.96 13.23 -21.02
C ASP A 4 12.48 14.15 -19.90
N GLU A 5 11.28 13.89 -19.40
CA GLU A 5 10.66 14.66 -18.33
C GLU A 5 11.31 14.39 -16.98
N ILE A 6 11.63 13.12 -16.70
CA ILE A 6 12.42 12.71 -15.52
C ILE A 6 13.83 13.31 -15.58
N ARG A 7 14.42 13.39 -16.78
CA ARG A 7 15.76 13.99 -16.97
C ARG A 7 15.77 15.49 -16.66
N ARG A 8 14.71 16.22 -17.01
CA ARG A 8 14.59 17.66 -16.78
C ARG A 8 14.20 17.98 -15.33
N CYS A 9 13.20 17.28 -14.80
CA CYS A 9 12.68 17.45 -13.44
C CYS A 9 12.53 18.93 -13.02
N ASN A 10 12.03 19.78 -13.94
CA ASN A 10 11.87 21.21 -13.69
C ASN A 10 10.70 21.50 -12.74
N ASP A 11 9.62 20.73 -12.85
CA ASP A 11 8.47 20.77 -11.94
C ASP A 11 8.48 19.50 -11.07
N THR A 12 8.46 19.70 -9.76
CA THR A 12 8.48 18.61 -8.77
C THR A 12 7.28 17.68 -8.86
N ASN A 13 6.07 18.21 -9.13
CA ASN A 13 4.86 17.40 -9.17
C ASN A 13 4.84 16.52 -10.43
N LEU A 14 5.23 17.12 -11.56
CA LEU A 14 5.25 16.43 -12.84
C LEU A 14 6.39 15.40 -12.89
N CYS A 15 7.54 15.70 -12.29
CA CYS A 15 8.65 14.76 -12.11
C CYS A 15 8.26 13.58 -11.21
N TRP A 16 7.58 13.84 -10.09
CA TRP A 16 7.06 12.79 -9.21
C TRP A 16 6.04 11.90 -9.95
N LEU A 17 5.12 12.49 -10.71
CA LEU A 17 4.14 11.74 -11.50
C LEU A 17 4.81 10.83 -12.54
N ALA A 18 5.82 11.35 -13.24
CA ALA A 18 6.57 10.59 -14.24
C ALA A 18 7.33 9.41 -13.60
N LEU A 19 7.94 9.60 -12.42
CA LEU A 19 8.57 8.53 -11.66
C LEU A 19 7.54 7.53 -11.12
N ASN A 20 6.38 7.99 -10.67
CA ASN A 20 5.32 7.13 -10.18
C ASN A 20 4.79 6.24 -11.31
N ALA A 21 4.67 6.78 -12.53
CA ALA A 21 4.33 5.99 -13.71
C ALA A 21 5.36 4.88 -13.98
N LEU A 22 6.66 5.10 -13.72
CA LEU A 22 7.69 4.05 -13.86
C LEU A 22 7.49 2.89 -12.88
N THR A 23 6.85 3.11 -11.72
CA THR A 23 6.62 2.03 -10.74
C THR A 23 5.70 0.93 -11.26
N GLN A 24 4.86 1.23 -12.27
CA GLN A 24 3.94 0.28 -12.91
C GLN A 24 4.65 -0.62 -13.93
N TYR A 25 5.83 -0.24 -14.40
CA TYR A 25 6.60 -1.02 -15.36
C TYR A 25 7.39 -2.13 -14.67
N LYS A 26 7.51 -3.28 -15.34
CA LYS A 26 8.38 -4.38 -14.89
C LYS A 26 9.85 -3.95 -14.93
N PRO A 27 10.66 -4.38 -13.94
CA PRO A 27 12.07 -3.97 -13.84
C PRO A 27 12.92 -4.41 -15.04
N GLU A 28 12.54 -5.50 -15.72
CA GLU A 28 13.20 -5.99 -16.94
C GLU A 28 13.21 -4.97 -18.09
N LYS A 29 12.29 -4.01 -18.08
CA LYS A 29 12.18 -2.98 -19.12
C LYS A 29 13.03 -1.73 -18.84
N PHE A 30 13.75 -1.68 -17.71
CA PHE A 30 14.53 -0.51 -17.34
C PHE A 30 15.84 -0.53 -18.11
N SER A 31 16.02 0.45 -19.00
CA SER A 31 17.28 0.64 -19.71
C SER A 31 18.35 1.19 -18.77
N LYS A 32 19.64 0.99 -19.12
CA LYS A 32 20.78 1.56 -18.37
C LYS A 32 20.67 3.08 -18.21
N GLU A 33 20.17 3.76 -19.24
CA GLU A 33 19.93 5.20 -19.22
C GLU A 33 18.95 5.63 -18.12
N ILE A 34 17.86 4.87 -17.91
CA ILE A 34 16.90 5.16 -16.83
C ILE A 34 17.57 4.99 -15.47
N ILE A 35 18.37 3.93 -15.29
CA ILE A 35 19.09 3.67 -14.04
C ILE A 35 20.08 4.80 -13.73
N ASP A 36 20.83 5.29 -14.73
CA ASP A 36 21.76 6.40 -14.55
C ASP A 36 21.03 7.72 -14.21
N ILE A 37 19.85 7.95 -14.79
CA ILE A 37 19.00 9.10 -14.43
C ILE A 37 18.51 8.98 -12.98
N LEU A 38 18.02 7.81 -12.57
CA LEU A 38 17.57 7.57 -11.20
C LEU A 38 18.71 7.76 -10.18
N ARG A 39 19.91 7.23 -10.48
CA ARG A 39 21.12 7.41 -9.65
C ARG A 39 21.47 8.88 -9.48
N SER A 40 21.43 9.64 -10.57
CA SER A 40 21.77 11.06 -10.56
C SER A 40 20.73 11.92 -9.83
N ILE A 41 19.44 11.55 -9.84
CA ILE A 41 18.40 12.21 -9.04
C ILE A 41 18.60 11.90 -7.55
N TYR A 42 18.77 10.62 -7.22
CA TYR A 42 18.84 10.17 -5.84
C TYR A 42 20.02 10.77 -5.06
N HIS A 43 21.20 10.81 -5.68
CA HIS A 43 22.43 11.35 -5.09
C HIS A 43 22.61 12.87 -5.27
N GLU A 44 21.65 13.56 -5.90
CA GLU A 44 21.75 15.00 -6.18
C GLU A 44 23.10 15.39 -6.81
N GLN A 45 23.48 14.72 -7.91
CA GLN A 45 24.76 14.99 -8.57
C GLN A 45 24.87 16.46 -9.02
N ALA A 46 26.09 17.00 -8.94
CA ALA A 46 26.38 18.42 -9.20
C ALA A 46 25.82 18.90 -10.56
N GLY A 47 25.11 20.03 -10.54
CA GLY A 47 24.48 20.63 -11.73
C GLY A 47 22.98 20.36 -11.86
N ARG A 48 22.36 19.61 -10.94
CA ARG A 48 20.90 19.45 -10.86
C ARG A 48 20.24 20.31 -9.78
N PRO A 49 18.97 20.72 -9.97
CA PRO A 49 18.21 21.36 -8.90
C PRO A 49 18.07 20.41 -7.71
N LYS A 50 18.11 20.96 -6.49
CA LYS A 50 17.81 20.19 -5.28
C LYS A 50 16.41 19.61 -5.41
N THR A 51 16.28 18.30 -5.22
CA THR A 51 15.02 17.58 -5.42
C THR A 51 14.32 17.33 -4.10
N ASN A 52 12.99 17.22 -4.15
CA ASN A 52 12.17 16.92 -2.98
C ASN A 52 12.48 15.54 -2.41
N LEU A 53 12.29 15.39 -1.10
CA LEU A 53 12.54 14.15 -0.36
C LEU A 53 11.76 12.96 -0.93
N GLN A 54 10.49 13.18 -1.32
CA GLN A 54 9.59 12.20 -1.92
C GLN A 54 10.12 11.67 -3.26
N ILE A 55 10.65 12.56 -4.11
CA ILE A 55 11.25 12.18 -5.40
C ILE A 55 12.47 11.28 -5.17
N ARG A 56 13.33 11.65 -4.21
CA ARG A 56 14.50 10.84 -3.85
C ARG A 56 14.11 9.49 -3.26
N GLN A 57 13.11 9.46 -2.38
CA GLN A 57 12.56 8.21 -1.84
C GLN A 57 12.12 7.28 -2.98
N LEU A 58 11.31 7.80 -3.91
CA LEU A 58 10.78 7.03 -5.03
C LEU A 58 11.89 6.51 -5.96
N CYS A 59 12.90 7.34 -6.26
CA CYS A 59 14.08 6.90 -7.00
C CYS A 59 14.83 5.77 -6.28
N GLY A 60 15.01 5.87 -4.96
CA GLY A 60 15.64 4.82 -4.15
C GLY A 60 14.85 3.51 -4.19
N GLN A 61 13.53 3.57 -4.10
CA GLN A 61 12.65 2.42 -4.27
C GLN A 61 12.77 1.79 -5.66
N LEU A 62 12.77 2.59 -6.72
CA LEU A 62 12.90 2.12 -8.10
C LEU A 62 14.26 1.46 -8.36
N LEU A 63 15.36 2.03 -7.84
CA LEU A 63 16.70 1.46 -7.96
C LEU A 63 16.79 0.07 -7.32
N LEU A 64 16.22 -0.10 -6.12
CA LEU A 64 16.21 -1.40 -5.44
C LEU A 64 15.28 -2.44 -6.08
N ARG A 65 14.31 -2.02 -6.89
CA ARG A 65 13.51 -2.94 -7.72
C ARG A 65 14.27 -3.48 -8.93
N THR A 66 15.36 -2.83 -9.34
CA THR A 66 16.23 -3.31 -10.43
C THR A 66 17.33 -4.22 -9.91
N ASP A 67 17.99 -4.98 -10.81
CA ASP A 67 19.17 -5.74 -10.44
C ASP A 67 20.35 -4.79 -10.18
N ILE A 68 20.46 -4.36 -8.92
CA ILE A 68 21.41 -3.35 -8.49
C ILE A 68 22.84 -3.90 -8.46
N SER A 69 23.80 -3.10 -8.92
CA SER A 69 25.22 -3.44 -8.81
C SER A 69 25.70 -3.32 -7.36
N ILE A 70 26.80 -4.03 -7.01
CA ILE A 70 27.36 -3.96 -5.65
C ILE A 70 27.83 -2.53 -5.33
N GLY A 71 28.44 -1.83 -6.29
CA GLY A 71 28.90 -0.44 -6.10
C GLY A 71 27.74 0.53 -5.86
N ASP A 72 26.64 0.37 -6.58
CA ASP A 72 25.43 1.18 -6.36
C ASP A 72 24.79 0.89 -5.02
N LEU A 73 24.75 -0.37 -4.61
CA LEU A 73 24.23 -0.77 -3.31
C LEU A 73 25.07 -0.19 -2.17
N VAL A 74 26.40 -0.17 -2.30
CA VAL A 74 27.30 0.52 -1.36
C VAL A 74 26.98 2.01 -1.29
N ASN A 75 26.83 2.68 -2.42
CA ASN A 75 26.47 4.11 -2.46
C ASN A 75 25.11 4.39 -1.80
N LEU A 76 24.12 3.53 -2.03
CA LEU A 76 22.81 3.63 -1.36
C LEU A 76 22.94 3.47 0.16
N ILE A 77 23.70 2.47 0.63
CA ILE A 77 23.90 2.24 2.07
C ILE A 77 24.65 3.43 2.69
N LEU A 78 25.70 3.93 2.05
CA LEU A 78 26.43 5.11 2.53
C LEU A 78 25.54 6.35 2.60
N SER A 79 24.68 6.58 1.60
CA SER A 79 23.70 7.67 1.67
C SER A 79 22.61 7.45 2.72
N ALA A 80 22.31 6.20 3.08
CA ALA A 80 21.37 5.90 4.15
C ALA A 80 21.99 6.15 5.54
N LEU A 81 23.31 6.01 5.65
CA LEU A 81 24.10 6.32 6.86
C LEU A 81 24.45 7.80 6.99
N ASP A 82 24.33 8.58 5.90
CA ASP A 82 24.59 10.01 5.93
C ASP A 82 23.59 10.73 6.85
N LYS A 83 24.13 11.55 7.76
CA LYS A 83 23.37 12.28 8.77
C LYS A 83 22.71 13.55 8.20
N SER A 84 23.02 13.95 6.96
CA SER A 84 22.45 15.15 6.34
C SER A 84 20.91 15.13 6.26
N ASN A 85 20.31 13.96 6.04
CA ASN A 85 18.86 13.77 5.99
C ASN A 85 18.44 12.51 6.75
N HIS A 86 18.32 12.64 8.07
CA HIS A 86 17.94 11.53 8.96
C HIS A 86 16.70 10.76 8.47
N GLN A 87 15.62 11.45 8.07
CA GLN A 87 14.36 10.78 7.68
C GLN A 87 14.48 9.92 6.43
N LEU A 88 15.21 10.37 5.40
CA LEU A 88 15.46 9.56 4.21
C LEU A 88 16.43 8.42 4.51
N GLY A 89 17.43 8.66 5.36
CA GLY A 89 18.38 7.64 5.76
C GLY A 89 17.71 6.46 6.48
N VAL A 90 16.87 6.74 7.48
CA VAL A 90 16.08 5.70 8.17
C VAL A 90 15.19 4.96 7.19
N TYR A 91 14.46 5.70 6.34
CA TYR A 91 13.57 5.11 5.35
C TYR A 91 14.32 4.14 4.43
N MET A 92 15.45 4.57 3.87
CA MET A 92 16.24 3.77 2.94
C MET A 92 16.86 2.54 3.61
N TRP A 93 17.33 2.68 4.86
CA TRP A 93 17.81 1.54 5.63
C TRP A 93 16.70 0.50 5.88
N ARG A 94 15.51 0.96 6.28
CA ARG A 94 14.33 0.09 6.48
C ARG A 94 13.87 -0.57 5.20
N LEU A 95 13.91 0.15 4.09
CA LEU A 95 13.62 -0.37 2.76
C LEU A 95 14.61 -1.48 2.37
N ILE A 96 15.92 -1.22 2.47
CA ILE A 96 16.97 -2.19 2.11
C ILE A 96 16.86 -3.45 2.98
N SER A 97 16.75 -3.30 4.30
CA SER A 97 16.62 -4.42 5.23
C SER A 97 15.36 -5.26 4.96
N THR A 98 14.20 -4.62 4.82
CA THR A 98 12.94 -5.33 4.52
C THR A 98 12.99 -6.04 3.17
N MET A 99 13.58 -5.42 2.14
CA MET A 99 13.74 -6.06 0.85
C MET A 99 14.71 -7.25 0.92
N ALA A 100 15.78 -7.14 1.70
CA ALA A 100 16.74 -8.22 1.92
C ALA A 100 16.13 -9.43 2.64
N GLU A 101 15.16 -9.24 3.54
CA GLU A 101 14.43 -10.34 4.19
C GLU A 101 13.66 -11.22 3.18
N HIS A 102 13.26 -10.65 2.05
CA HIS A 102 12.42 -11.33 1.04
C HIS A 102 13.16 -11.72 -0.23
N ASP A 103 14.34 -11.13 -0.48
CA ASP A 103 15.17 -11.39 -1.65
C ASP A 103 16.55 -11.93 -1.25
N GLU A 104 16.73 -13.23 -1.47
CA GLU A 104 17.96 -13.94 -1.15
C GLU A 104 19.18 -13.40 -1.92
N LEU A 105 19.00 -12.93 -3.17
CA LEU A 105 20.11 -12.38 -3.95
C LEU A 105 20.61 -11.07 -3.36
N LEU A 106 19.66 -10.19 -2.99
CA LEU A 106 19.98 -8.93 -2.32
C LEU A 106 20.64 -9.19 -0.96
N PHE A 107 20.13 -10.14 -0.18
CA PHE A 107 20.72 -10.54 1.10
C PHE A 107 22.17 -11.01 0.94
N ARG A 108 22.47 -11.85 -0.06
CA ARG A 108 23.84 -12.30 -0.34
C ARG A 108 24.77 -11.15 -0.73
N LYS A 109 24.30 -10.20 -1.55
CA LYS A 109 25.07 -8.99 -1.92
C LYS A 109 25.38 -8.13 -0.68
N ILE A 110 24.38 -7.91 0.18
CA ILE A 110 24.55 -7.15 1.43
C ILE A 110 25.54 -7.85 2.36
N LYS A 111 25.40 -9.16 2.54
CA LYS A 111 26.32 -9.96 3.35
C LYS A 111 27.76 -9.87 2.82
N TYR A 112 27.95 -9.94 1.51
CA TYR A 112 29.27 -9.77 0.88
C TYR A 112 29.87 -8.37 1.15
N ILE A 113 29.05 -7.32 1.13
CA ILE A 113 29.49 -5.95 1.44
C ILE A 113 30.00 -5.84 2.88
N PHE A 114 29.29 -6.45 3.83
CA PHE A 114 29.66 -6.42 5.25
C PHE A 114 30.83 -7.35 5.57
N ASP A 115 30.82 -8.59 5.09
CA ASP A 115 31.91 -9.55 5.30
C ASP A 115 33.20 -9.08 4.61
N GLY A 116 33.08 -8.39 3.47
CA GLY A 116 34.19 -7.84 2.70
C GLY A 116 34.78 -6.53 3.26
N GLY A 117 34.20 -5.97 4.33
CA GLY A 117 34.70 -4.72 4.94
C GLY A 117 34.64 -3.50 4.03
N LEU A 118 33.72 -3.48 3.05
CA LEU A 118 33.58 -2.35 2.12
C LEU A 118 32.95 -1.11 2.77
N ILE A 119 32.29 -1.30 3.92
CA ILE A 119 31.65 -0.24 4.71
C ILE A 119 31.89 -0.51 6.20
N ASP A 120 32.48 0.45 6.89
CA ASP A 120 32.61 0.43 8.35
C ASP A 120 31.31 0.95 9.00
N ILE A 121 30.46 0.02 9.44
CA ILE A 121 29.26 0.36 10.20
C ILE A 121 29.61 0.48 11.68
N THR A 122 29.40 1.68 12.22
CA THR A 122 29.50 1.94 13.66
C THR A 122 28.12 2.03 14.29
N TYR A 123 28.00 1.77 15.59
CA TYR A 123 26.73 1.91 16.31
C TYR A 123 26.15 3.32 16.22
N ASP A 124 27.00 4.35 16.13
CA ASP A 124 26.58 5.75 15.93
C ASP A 124 25.99 5.99 14.53
N SER A 125 26.46 5.27 13.50
CA SER A 125 25.88 5.34 12.16
C SER A 125 24.50 4.66 12.05
N LEU A 126 24.25 3.64 12.88
CA LEU A 126 22.96 2.93 12.98
C LEU A 126 22.01 3.55 14.00
N ALA A 127 22.45 4.55 14.77
CA ALA A 127 21.63 5.26 15.74
C ALA A 127 20.70 6.27 15.03
N TYR A 128 19.69 5.74 14.36
CA TYR A 128 18.72 6.49 13.58
C TYR A 128 17.77 7.32 14.47
N LYS A 129 17.77 8.65 14.29
CA LYS A 129 16.85 9.57 14.99
C LYS A 129 15.52 9.83 14.25
N GLY A 130 15.34 9.31 13.03
CA GLY A 130 14.14 9.55 12.21
C GLY A 130 12.95 8.65 12.57
N GLN A 131 11.75 9.09 12.19
CA GLN A 131 10.46 8.42 12.41
C GLN A 131 9.91 7.73 11.16
N SER A 132 10.48 7.98 9.98
CA SER A 132 10.14 7.25 8.76
C SER A 132 10.28 5.74 8.94
N ASP A 133 9.39 5.00 8.29
CA ASP A 133 9.34 3.54 8.41
C ASP A 133 9.03 2.88 7.06
N PHE A 134 9.47 1.65 6.91
CA PHE A 134 9.14 0.80 5.79
C PHE A 134 9.17 -0.64 6.27
N TYR A 135 8.07 -1.36 6.09
CA TYR A 135 8.04 -2.78 6.39
C TYR A 135 6.97 -3.50 5.59
N ARG A 136 7.13 -4.82 5.52
CA ARG A 136 6.26 -5.72 4.77
C ARG A 136 5.97 -6.96 5.62
N ARG A 137 4.70 -7.36 5.68
CA ARG A 137 4.26 -8.51 6.48
C ARG A 137 3.19 -9.32 5.74
N PRO A 138 3.07 -10.63 6.02
CA PRO A 138 1.99 -11.43 5.48
C PRO A 138 0.65 -11.04 6.11
N PHE A 139 -0.36 -10.85 5.29
CA PHE A 139 -1.76 -10.73 5.70
C PHE A 139 -2.43 -12.11 5.76
N LEU A 140 -2.22 -12.92 4.72
CA LEU A 140 -2.75 -14.29 4.62
C LEU A 140 -1.74 -15.17 3.88
N GLN A 141 -1.44 -16.35 4.41
CA GLN A 141 -0.59 -17.34 3.75
C GLN A 141 -1.40 -18.60 3.44
N THR A 142 -1.42 -18.99 2.17
CA THR A 142 -2.10 -20.19 1.66
C THR A 142 -1.09 -21.10 0.96
N PHE A 143 -1.44 -22.33 0.58
CA PHE A 143 -0.49 -23.28 -0.05
C PHE A 143 0.07 -22.85 -1.43
N GLY A 144 -0.57 -21.94 -2.16
CA GLY A 144 -0.14 -21.54 -3.52
C GLY A 144 0.16 -20.05 -3.71
N PHE A 145 -0.41 -19.20 -2.87
CA PHE A 145 -0.19 -17.75 -2.89
C PHE A 145 -0.19 -17.19 -1.47
N GLY A 146 0.50 -16.07 -1.29
CA GLY A 146 0.44 -15.26 -0.08
C GLY A 146 -0.06 -13.86 -0.39
N VAL A 147 -0.91 -13.33 0.49
CA VAL A 147 -1.31 -11.93 0.51
C VAL A 147 -0.40 -11.22 1.50
N TYR A 148 0.21 -10.12 1.07
CA TYR A 148 1.09 -9.31 1.91
C TYR A 148 0.59 -7.88 1.92
N TYR A 149 0.78 -7.22 3.06
CA TYR A 149 0.63 -5.77 3.15
C TYR A 149 2.00 -5.13 3.32
N THR A 150 2.19 -3.98 2.69
CA THR A 150 3.40 -3.17 2.77
C THR A 150 2.99 -1.77 3.18
N ILE A 151 3.70 -1.20 4.15
CA ILE A 151 3.48 0.17 4.60
C ILE A 151 4.81 0.91 4.43
N SER A 152 4.76 2.01 3.69
CA SER A 152 5.87 2.94 3.52
C SER A 152 5.49 4.31 4.04
N GLN A 153 6.29 4.86 4.93
CA GLN A 153 6.00 6.14 5.58
C GLN A 153 7.25 7.02 5.61
N LEU A 154 7.12 8.19 5.03
CA LEU A 154 8.12 9.24 5.02
C LEU A 154 7.64 10.40 5.87
N MET A 155 8.40 10.66 6.94
CA MET A 155 8.17 11.78 7.83
C MET A 155 9.02 12.98 7.41
N SER A 156 8.54 14.17 7.77
CA SER A 156 9.29 15.41 7.69
C SER A 156 10.33 15.47 8.81
N ARG A 157 11.21 16.49 8.78
CA ARG A 157 12.22 16.67 9.83
C ARG A 157 11.59 16.87 11.22
N LEU A 158 10.41 17.47 11.27
CA LEU A 158 9.65 17.73 12.49
C LEU A 158 8.72 16.57 12.89
N GLY A 159 8.69 15.48 12.12
CA GLY A 159 7.87 14.30 12.39
C GLY A 159 6.48 14.34 11.76
N ALA A 160 6.14 15.38 10.99
CA ALA A 160 4.87 15.44 10.27
C ALA A 160 4.87 14.47 9.07
N LEU A 161 3.74 13.85 8.77
CA LEU A 161 3.61 12.95 7.62
C LEU A 161 3.81 13.72 6.31
N ARG A 162 4.72 13.23 5.44
CA ARG A 162 4.86 13.72 4.05
C ARG A 162 4.28 12.75 3.04
N GLU A 163 4.53 11.47 3.20
CA GLU A 163 4.04 10.44 2.29
C GLU A 163 3.82 9.14 3.05
N SER A 164 2.64 8.55 2.93
CA SER A 164 2.30 7.25 3.49
C SER A 164 1.61 6.44 2.40
N ASP A 165 2.15 5.27 2.05
CA ASP A 165 1.50 4.35 1.14
C ASP A 165 1.28 3.01 1.85
N PHE A 166 0.05 2.50 1.72
CA PHE A 166 -0.37 1.18 2.12
C PHE A 166 -0.64 0.38 0.85
N ASP A 167 0.09 -0.70 0.63
CA ASP A 167 -0.07 -1.58 -0.52
C ASP A 167 -0.49 -2.98 -0.05
N LEU A 168 -1.56 -3.51 -0.64
CA LEU A 168 -2.00 -4.88 -0.45
C LEU A 168 -1.86 -5.63 -1.77
N HIS A 169 -0.91 -6.56 -1.79
CA HIS A 169 -0.59 -7.31 -2.99
C HIS A 169 -0.60 -8.82 -2.77
N ILE A 170 -1.00 -9.53 -3.82
CA ILE A 170 -0.97 -10.98 -3.90
C ILE A 170 0.33 -11.38 -4.57
N GLN A 171 1.05 -12.32 -3.96
CA GLN A 171 2.26 -12.89 -4.54
C GLN A 171 2.13 -14.41 -4.66
N GLN A 172 2.34 -14.92 -5.86
CA GLN A 172 2.47 -16.37 -6.10
C GLN A 172 3.89 -16.82 -5.73
N TYR A 173 4.02 -17.94 -5.01
CA TYR A 173 5.32 -18.40 -4.50
C TYR A 173 6.32 -18.77 -5.62
N GLU A 174 5.87 -19.48 -6.66
CA GLU A 174 6.75 -19.98 -7.72
C GLU A 174 7.22 -18.89 -8.70
N LYS A 175 6.28 -18.11 -9.25
CA LYS A 175 6.60 -17.12 -10.29
C LYS A 175 7.07 -15.78 -9.72
N LYS A 176 6.95 -15.58 -8.40
CA LYS A 176 7.16 -14.29 -7.71
C LYS A 176 6.40 -13.11 -8.33
N ASP A 177 5.45 -13.36 -9.23
CA ASP A 177 4.59 -12.34 -9.81
C ASP A 177 3.77 -11.69 -8.70
N LYS A 178 3.79 -10.35 -8.70
CA LYS A 178 3.05 -9.51 -7.75
C LYS A 178 1.86 -8.91 -8.47
N PHE A 179 0.67 -9.09 -7.90
CA PHE A 179 -0.54 -8.44 -8.35
C PHE A 179 -1.02 -7.49 -7.26
N ASN A 180 -1.07 -6.19 -7.54
CA ASN A 180 -1.55 -5.21 -6.58
C ASN A 180 -3.09 -5.24 -6.55
N LEU A 181 -3.66 -5.60 -5.40
CA LEU A 181 -5.11 -5.65 -5.23
C LEU A 181 -5.64 -4.25 -4.91
N LEU A 182 -5.03 -3.59 -3.93
CA LEU A 182 -5.47 -2.32 -3.40
C LEU A 182 -4.29 -1.55 -2.84
N SER A 183 -4.15 -0.27 -3.21
CA SER A 183 -3.24 0.65 -2.55
C SER A 183 -3.94 1.94 -2.14
N PHE A 184 -3.55 2.46 -0.99
CA PHE A 184 -3.92 3.78 -0.50
C PHE A 184 -2.67 4.59 -0.23
N GLY A 185 -2.52 5.73 -0.89
CA GLY A 185 -1.43 6.67 -0.67
C GLY A 185 -1.98 7.99 -0.15
N VAL A 186 -1.39 8.53 0.90
CA VAL A 186 -1.63 9.90 1.36
C VAL A 186 -0.33 10.67 1.23
N SER A 187 -0.35 11.76 0.50
CA SER A 187 0.76 12.69 0.41
C SER A 187 0.33 14.03 0.98
N ALA A 188 1.18 14.62 1.81
CA ALA A 188 0.96 15.91 2.41
C ALA A 188 2.23 16.75 2.34
N SER A 189 2.05 18.02 2.01
CA SER A 189 3.10 19.02 1.95
C SER A 189 2.69 20.20 2.83
N GLY A 190 3.66 20.85 3.49
CA GLY A 190 3.43 22.06 4.27
C GLY A 190 2.84 21.88 5.68
N LEU A 191 2.48 20.66 6.12
CA LEU A 191 1.94 20.42 7.46
C LEU A 191 2.92 20.79 8.59
N GLU A 192 4.22 20.76 8.30
CA GLU A 192 5.27 21.01 9.29
C GLU A 192 5.25 22.41 9.89
N ALA A 193 4.76 23.42 9.14
CA ALA A 193 4.61 24.79 9.64
C ALA A 193 3.53 24.94 10.71
N TYR A 194 2.56 24.02 10.76
CA TYR A 194 1.40 24.11 11.67
C TYR A 194 1.49 23.15 12.87
N VAL A 195 2.37 22.16 12.80
CA VAL A 195 2.51 21.13 13.85
C VAL A 195 3.63 21.48 14.84
N SER A 196 4.49 22.47 14.55
CA SER A 196 5.59 22.87 15.45
C SER A 196 5.42 24.27 16.05
N ASP A 197 5.77 24.40 17.34
CA ASP A 197 5.77 25.66 18.12
C ASP A 197 7.01 26.53 17.82
N ASP A 198 8.01 25.96 17.14
CA ASP A 198 9.17 26.69 16.65
C ASP A 198 8.75 27.52 15.44
N GLY A 199 8.35 28.77 15.69
CA GLY A 199 7.97 29.81 14.71
C GLY A 199 9.04 30.19 13.68
N LYS A 200 9.94 29.28 13.30
CA LYS A 200 10.70 29.33 12.05
C LYS A 200 9.79 28.84 10.92
N ALA A 201 8.73 29.61 10.68
CA ALA A 201 8.12 29.67 9.36
C ALA A 201 9.27 29.89 8.37
N SER A 202 9.49 28.94 7.48
CA SER A 202 10.33 29.22 6.31
C SER A 202 9.76 30.46 5.63
N ASP A 203 10.59 31.48 5.37
CA ASP A 203 10.26 32.72 4.65
C ASP A 203 9.75 32.50 3.19
N THR A 204 9.37 31.28 2.83
CA THR A 204 8.68 30.97 1.59
C THR A 204 7.17 31.02 1.85
N PRO A 205 6.41 31.85 1.12
CA PRO A 205 5.00 32.07 1.37
C PRO A 205 4.20 30.75 1.36
N ASP A 206 3.17 30.74 2.20
CA ASP A 206 2.22 29.68 2.56
C ASP A 206 1.40 29.05 1.39
N GLU A 207 1.97 28.90 0.19
CA GLU A 207 1.27 28.39 -0.99
C GLU A 207 1.36 26.86 -1.19
N ASN A 208 2.17 26.15 -0.41
CA ASN A 208 2.43 24.71 -0.62
C ASN A 208 1.74 23.76 0.37
N LEU A 209 0.81 24.26 1.21
CA LEU A 209 0.02 23.40 2.10
C LEU A 209 -1.02 22.64 1.26
N GLN A 210 -0.78 21.36 1.03
CA GLN A 210 -1.68 20.54 0.23
C GLN A 210 -1.63 19.11 0.72
N ALA A 211 -2.78 18.44 0.72
CA ALA A 211 -2.85 17.00 0.90
C ALA A 211 -3.65 16.34 -0.21
N GLU A 212 -3.18 15.17 -0.63
CA GLU A 212 -3.79 14.34 -1.66
C GLU A 212 -3.96 12.90 -1.17
N LEU A 213 -5.07 12.29 -1.59
CA LEU A 213 -5.36 10.87 -1.43
C LEU A 213 -5.28 10.20 -2.80
N ARG A 214 -4.52 9.12 -2.86
CA ARG A 214 -4.28 8.31 -4.05
C ARG A 214 -4.81 6.92 -3.79
N ILE A 215 -5.58 6.39 -4.73
CA ILE A 215 -6.16 5.06 -4.63
C ILE A 215 -5.79 4.30 -5.90
N ASN A 216 -5.15 3.14 -5.72
CA ASN A 216 -4.95 2.19 -6.80
C ASN A 216 -5.76 0.93 -6.52
N LEU A 217 -6.42 0.41 -7.54
CA LEU A 217 -7.31 -0.73 -7.41
C LEU A 217 -7.10 -1.67 -8.60
N LEU A 218 -6.79 -2.93 -8.34
CA LEU A 218 -6.50 -3.94 -9.38
C LEU A 218 -5.45 -3.46 -10.40
N ASN A 219 -4.32 -2.91 -9.92
CA ASN A 219 -3.28 -2.22 -10.71
C ASN A 219 -3.73 -0.98 -11.51
N MET A 220 -4.97 -0.50 -11.35
CA MET A 220 -5.43 0.73 -11.98
C MET A 220 -5.34 1.91 -11.01
N GLN A 221 -4.61 2.95 -11.40
CA GLN A 221 -4.55 4.19 -10.63
C GLN A 221 -5.79 5.03 -10.90
N LEU A 222 -6.56 5.31 -9.85
CA LEU A 222 -7.69 6.23 -9.91
C LEU A 222 -7.20 7.68 -9.88
N ARG A 223 -8.07 8.62 -10.27
CA ARG A 223 -7.78 10.04 -10.18
C ARG A 223 -7.50 10.40 -8.70
N PRO A 224 -6.35 11.02 -8.38
CA PRO A 224 -6.08 11.51 -7.03
C PRO A 224 -7.14 12.51 -6.57
N VAL A 225 -7.49 12.44 -5.29
CA VAL A 225 -8.44 13.34 -4.65
C VAL A 225 -7.66 14.32 -3.80
N ILE A 226 -7.81 15.62 -4.06
CA ILE A 226 -7.21 16.67 -3.23
C ILE A 226 -8.08 16.81 -1.98
N LEU A 227 -7.52 16.53 -0.80
CA LEU A 227 -8.22 16.65 0.47
C LEU A 227 -8.36 18.12 0.86
N PHE A 228 -7.28 18.88 0.71
CA PHE A 228 -7.27 20.33 0.88
C PHE A 228 -6.10 20.95 0.11
N SER A 229 -6.24 22.24 -0.19
CA SER A 229 -5.22 23.07 -0.82
C SER A 229 -5.20 24.44 -0.16
N GLY A 230 -4.01 24.92 0.17
CA GLY A 230 -3.78 26.15 0.93
C GLY A 230 -4.26 26.07 2.37
N VAL A 231 -3.93 27.12 3.13
CA VAL A 231 -4.29 27.28 4.54
C VAL A 231 -5.80 27.29 4.76
N THR A 232 -6.54 28.03 3.93
CA THR A 232 -8.00 28.10 4.02
C THR A 232 -8.65 26.74 3.79
N GLY A 233 -8.15 25.97 2.82
CA GLY A 233 -8.62 24.61 2.57
C GLY A 233 -8.35 23.68 3.75
N PHE A 234 -7.15 23.76 4.32
CA PHE A 234 -6.78 22.96 5.49
C PHE A 234 -7.66 23.28 6.70
N MET A 235 -7.82 24.56 7.05
CA MET A 235 -8.68 24.98 8.16
C MET A 235 -10.14 24.59 7.92
N SER A 236 -10.64 24.71 6.69
CA SER A 236 -11.96 24.20 6.34
C SER A 236 -12.08 22.69 6.54
N ALA A 237 -11.09 21.91 6.10
CA ALA A 237 -11.07 20.45 6.26
C ALA A 237 -10.99 20.01 7.73
N VAL A 238 -10.22 20.72 8.57
CA VAL A 238 -10.13 20.44 10.01
C VAL A 238 -11.46 20.73 10.73
N TRP A 239 -12.15 21.82 10.37
CA TRP A 239 -13.43 22.20 10.99
C TRP A 239 -14.62 21.37 10.47
N SER A 240 -14.53 20.87 9.24
CA SER A 240 -15.54 20.00 8.61
C SER A 240 -15.22 18.52 8.74
N ALA A 241 -14.17 18.16 9.49
CA ALA A 241 -13.76 16.79 9.70
C ALA A 241 -14.94 15.99 10.28
N PRO A 242 -15.31 14.85 9.68
CA PRO A 242 -16.46 14.08 10.10
C PRO A 242 -16.20 13.48 11.48
N SER A 243 -17.07 13.81 12.43
CA SER A 243 -17.05 13.26 13.79
C SER A 243 -17.59 11.84 13.88
N GLU A 244 -18.24 11.36 12.82
CA GLU A 244 -18.77 10.00 12.69
C GLU A 244 -18.20 9.36 11.41
N LEU A 245 -18.16 8.02 11.39
CA LEU A 245 -17.69 7.25 10.24
C LEU A 245 -18.55 7.56 9.00
N THR A 246 -17.99 8.35 8.09
CA THR A 246 -18.66 8.80 6.87
C THR A 246 -18.00 8.13 5.67
N SER A 247 -18.81 7.56 4.77
CA SER A 247 -18.29 6.94 3.56
C SER A 247 -17.76 7.99 2.59
N ALA A 248 -16.50 7.82 2.19
CA ALA A 248 -15.81 8.67 1.24
C ALA A 248 -15.78 8.05 -0.17
N PHE A 249 -15.69 6.72 -0.27
CA PHE A 249 -15.59 6.02 -1.56
C PHE A 249 -16.34 4.69 -1.51
N LYS A 250 -17.27 4.49 -2.45
CA LYS A 250 -17.98 3.22 -2.65
C LYS A 250 -17.80 2.73 -4.08
N SER A 251 -17.51 1.45 -4.25
CA SER A 251 -17.37 0.86 -5.58
C SER A 251 -17.80 -0.60 -5.58
N ASN A 252 -18.42 -1.02 -6.68
CA ASN A 252 -18.74 -2.42 -6.97
C ASN A 252 -18.04 -2.79 -8.27
N ILE A 253 -17.24 -3.85 -8.24
CA ILE A 253 -16.35 -4.22 -9.34
C ILE A 253 -16.50 -5.70 -9.62
N MET A 254 -16.66 -6.04 -10.90
CA MET A 254 -16.51 -7.41 -11.36
C MET A 254 -15.01 -7.69 -11.56
N ILE A 255 -14.43 -8.57 -10.73
CA ILE A 255 -13.01 -8.91 -10.76
C ILE A 255 -12.73 -9.93 -11.87
N HIS A 256 -13.58 -10.95 -11.98
CA HIS A 256 -13.46 -11.99 -12.99
C HIS A 256 -14.82 -12.23 -13.63
N ASP A 257 -14.82 -12.33 -14.96
CA ASP A 257 -15.96 -12.76 -15.75
C ASP A 257 -15.43 -13.73 -16.82
N LEU A 258 -15.68 -15.01 -16.62
CA LEU A 258 -15.23 -16.07 -17.48
C LEU A 258 -16.43 -16.89 -17.92
N SER A 259 -16.66 -16.98 -19.23
CA SER A 259 -17.59 -17.94 -19.83
C SER A 259 -16.83 -18.80 -20.84
N ARG A 260 -16.95 -20.11 -20.72
CA ARG A 260 -16.32 -21.08 -21.62
C ARG A 260 -17.30 -22.17 -22.00
N TYR A 261 -17.27 -22.52 -23.28
CA TYR A 261 -17.96 -23.68 -23.82
C TYR A 261 -16.92 -24.75 -24.13
N ILE A 262 -17.10 -25.94 -23.57
CA ILE A 262 -16.19 -27.07 -23.69
C ILE A 262 -16.95 -28.18 -24.41
N HIS A 263 -16.51 -28.52 -25.62
CA HIS A 263 -17.04 -29.65 -26.38
C HIS A 263 -16.40 -30.95 -25.90
N LEU A 264 -17.22 -31.90 -25.45
CA LEU A 264 -16.78 -33.21 -25.01
C LEU A 264 -16.75 -34.21 -26.17
N HIS A 265 -15.93 -35.26 -26.04
CA HIS A 265 -15.80 -36.33 -27.04
C HIS A 265 -17.10 -37.07 -27.33
N ASN A 266 -18.05 -37.07 -26.37
CA ASN A 266 -19.38 -37.67 -26.53
C ASN A 266 -20.39 -36.74 -27.21
N GLY A 267 -19.97 -35.58 -27.72
CA GLY A 267 -20.82 -34.61 -28.40
C GLY A 267 -21.61 -33.67 -27.48
N LEU A 268 -21.53 -33.84 -26.16
CA LEU A 268 -22.13 -32.90 -25.20
C LEU A 268 -21.31 -31.62 -25.10
N VAL A 269 -21.99 -30.51 -24.82
CA VAL A 269 -21.35 -29.21 -24.58
C VAL A 269 -21.49 -28.87 -23.11
N VAL A 270 -20.37 -28.64 -22.43
CA VAL A 270 -20.33 -28.12 -21.07
C VAL A 270 -20.15 -26.62 -21.15
N HIS A 271 -21.06 -25.87 -20.54
CA HIS A 271 -20.90 -24.45 -20.32
C HIS A 271 -20.40 -24.23 -18.89
N TYR A 272 -19.32 -23.47 -18.79
CA TYR A 272 -18.68 -23.11 -17.54
C TYR A 272 -18.64 -21.60 -17.44
N GLU A 273 -19.28 -21.08 -16.41
CA GLU A 273 -19.33 -19.66 -16.11
C GLU A 273 -18.77 -19.43 -14.70
N ALA A 274 -17.82 -18.50 -14.58
CA ALA A 274 -17.24 -18.10 -13.30
C ALA A 274 -17.19 -16.58 -13.24
N GLN A 275 -17.97 -16.02 -12.32
CA GLN A 275 -18.08 -14.59 -12.06
C GLN A 275 -17.62 -14.30 -10.64
N SER A 276 -16.88 -13.23 -10.46
CA SER A 276 -16.54 -12.75 -9.13
C SER A 276 -16.69 -11.24 -9.05
N ALA A 277 -17.36 -10.79 -8.00
CA ALA A 277 -17.61 -9.39 -7.74
C ALA A 277 -17.10 -9.02 -6.36
N ALA A 278 -16.51 -7.84 -6.24
CA ALA A 278 -16.17 -7.24 -4.97
C ALA A 278 -16.89 -5.89 -4.80
N SER A 279 -17.38 -5.66 -3.60
CA SER A 279 -17.81 -4.35 -3.12
C SER A 279 -16.76 -3.79 -2.18
N LEU A 280 -16.52 -2.48 -2.26
CA LEU A 280 -15.60 -1.74 -1.42
C LEU A 280 -16.30 -0.47 -0.93
N ASP A 281 -16.26 -0.24 0.37
CA ASP A 281 -16.71 0.97 1.04
C ASP A 281 -15.59 1.46 1.97
N LEU A 282 -14.99 2.59 1.61
CA LEU A 282 -14.00 3.29 2.41
C LEU A 282 -14.70 4.39 3.19
N SER A 283 -14.71 4.26 4.51
CA SER A 283 -15.27 5.24 5.43
C SER A 283 -14.20 5.83 6.33
N GLY A 284 -14.33 7.11 6.65
CA GLY A 284 -13.37 7.85 7.44
C GLY A 284 -14.03 8.68 8.53
N MET A 285 -13.33 8.82 9.64
CA MET A 285 -13.65 9.71 10.74
C MET A 285 -12.35 10.35 11.22
N ALA A 286 -12.36 11.64 11.51
CA ALA A 286 -11.21 12.33 12.07
C ALA A 286 -11.65 13.36 13.10
N SER A 287 -10.96 13.35 14.24
CA SER A 287 -11.12 14.31 15.32
C SER A 287 -9.76 14.93 15.59
N ILE A 288 -9.68 16.25 15.46
CA ILE A 288 -8.43 17.01 15.63
C ILE A 288 -8.69 18.06 16.70
N SER A 289 -7.88 18.07 17.76
CA SER A 289 -7.93 19.09 18.81
C SER A 289 -6.64 19.88 18.83
N LEU A 290 -6.69 21.11 18.30
CA LEU A 290 -5.55 22.04 18.31
C LEU A 290 -5.17 22.47 19.74
N TRP A 291 -6.14 22.52 20.66
CA TRP A 291 -5.91 22.92 22.05
C TRP A 291 -5.24 21.81 22.87
N ASN A 292 -5.73 20.58 22.73
CA ASN A 292 -5.16 19.42 23.42
C ASN A 292 -3.96 18.83 22.68
N LYS A 293 -3.60 19.41 21.52
CA LYS A 293 -2.52 18.98 20.63
C LYS A 293 -2.55 17.49 20.31
N ASN A 294 -3.74 16.96 20.03
CA ASN A 294 -3.93 15.57 19.65
C ASN A 294 -4.84 15.42 18.44
N SER A 295 -4.73 14.28 17.76
CA SER A 295 -5.67 13.87 16.72
C SER A 295 -5.93 12.38 16.76
N HIS A 296 -7.18 12.01 16.54
CA HIS A 296 -7.65 10.65 16.42
C HIS A 296 -8.32 10.49 15.06
N SER A 297 -7.89 9.53 14.26
CA SER A 297 -8.58 9.19 13.03
C SER A 297 -8.75 7.69 12.84
N VAL A 298 -9.89 7.34 12.26
CA VAL A 298 -10.28 5.97 11.96
C VAL A 298 -10.63 5.89 10.49
N ILE A 299 -9.93 5.03 9.78
CA ILE A 299 -10.23 4.67 8.40
C ILE A 299 -10.72 3.22 8.41
N GLN A 300 -11.98 3.03 8.03
CA GLN A 300 -12.60 1.72 7.93
C GLN A 300 -12.74 1.33 6.46
N VAL A 301 -12.19 0.17 6.11
CA VAL A 301 -12.36 -0.46 4.81
C VAL A 301 -13.29 -1.65 4.96
N SER A 302 -14.53 -1.50 4.49
CA SER A 302 -15.49 -2.60 4.40
C SER A 302 -15.47 -3.17 2.99
N SER A 303 -15.21 -4.46 2.86
CA SER A 303 -15.20 -5.18 1.59
C SER A 303 -16.13 -6.38 1.63
N GLY A 304 -16.90 -6.57 0.57
CA GLY A 304 -17.62 -7.82 0.31
C GLY A 304 -17.04 -8.48 -0.94
N LEU A 305 -16.80 -9.79 -0.89
CA LEU A 305 -16.39 -10.58 -2.04
C LEU A 305 -17.43 -11.67 -2.27
N SER A 306 -17.85 -11.83 -3.52
CA SER A 306 -18.72 -12.93 -3.94
C SER A 306 -18.17 -13.58 -5.20
N VAL A 307 -18.02 -14.89 -5.16
CA VAL A 307 -17.58 -15.71 -6.29
C VAL A 307 -18.70 -16.69 -6.60
N ARG A 308 -19.23 -16.59 -7.81
CA ARG A 308 -20.24 -17.51 -8.34
C ARG A 308 -19.60 -18.33 -9.45
N SER A 309 -19.70 -19.64 -9.34
CA SER A 309 -19.34 -20.58 -10.39
C SER A 309 -20.56 -21.41 -10.77
N HIS A 310 -20.79 -21.51 -12.06
CA HIS A 310 -21.89 -22.22 -12.68
C HIS A 310 -21.31 -23.19 -13.71
N VAL A 311 -21.70 -24.45 -13.62
CA VAL A 311 -21.37 -25.49 -14.60
C VAL A 311 -22.68 -26.12 -15.04
N ASP A 312 -22.97 -26.07 -16.32
CA ASP A 312 -24.15 -26.71 -16.91
C ASP A 312 -23.78 -27.52 -18.15
N ILE A 313 -24.55 -28.59 -18.39
CA ILE A 313 -24.41 -29.40 -19.60
C ILE A 313 -25.56 -29.02 -20.53
N LEU A 314 -25.21 -28.39 -21.65
CA LEU A 314 -26.15 -27.93 -22.66
C LEU A 314 -26.60 -29.13 -23.49
N ASN A 315 -27.85 -29.51 -23.29
CA ASN A 315 -28.45 -30.64 -23.94
C ASN A 315 -29.97 -30.45 -24.06
N ASP A 316 -30.54 -30.95 -25.15
CA ASP A 316 -31.96 -30.78 -25.45
C ASP A 316 -32.88 -31.62 -24.57
N PHE A 317 -32.42 -32.73 -23.99
CA PHE A 317 -33.30 -33.63 -23.24
C PHE A 317 -33.18 -33.53 -21.71
N VAL A 318 -32.01 -33.12 -21.21
CA VAL A 318 -31.69 -33.05 -19.78
C VAL A 318 -30.97 -31.75 -19.49
N ILE A 319 -31.43 -31.04 -18.46
CA ILE A 319 -30.79 -29.87 -17.87
C ILE A 319 -30.13 -30.32 -16.57
N THR A 320 -28.79 -30.39 -16.55
CA THR A 320 -28.00 -30.68 -15.35
C THR A 320 -27.02 -29.57 -15.08
N GLY A 321 -26.86 -29.17 -13.83
CA GLY A 321 -25.79 -28.25 -13.47
C GLY A 321 -25.53 -28.15 -11.99
N ILE A 322 -24.44 -27.45 -11.70
CA ILE A 322 -23.93 -27.17 -10.37
C ILE A 322 -23.73 -25.66 -10.26
N ASN A 323 -24.33 -25.06 -9.25
CA ASN A 323 -24.11 -23.68 -8.84
C ASN A 323 -23.33 -23.68 -7.53
N VAL A 324 -22.18 -23.03 -7.51
CA VAL A 324 -21.39 -22.79 -6.30
C VAL A 324 -21.28 -21.29 -6.10
N THR A 325 -21.69 -20.82 -4.93
CA THR A 325 -21.53 -19.42 -4.53
C THR A 325 -20.75 -19.36 -3.23
N ILE A 326 -19.65 -18.64 -3.23
CA ILE A 326 -18.82 -18.35 -2.06
C ILE A 326 -18.88 -16.85 -1.82
N SER A 327 -19.30 -16.44 -0.62
CA SER A 327 -19.41 -15.02 -0.27
C SER A 327 -18.76 -14.76 1.07
N THR A 328 -18.05 -13.64 1.20
CA THR A 328 -17.40 -13.22 2.45
C THR A 328 -17.46 -11.71 2.57
N ASP A 329 -17.65 -11.24 3.78
CA ASP A 329 -17.45 -9.85 4.17
C ASP A 329 -16.13 -9.73 4.97
N VAL A 330 -15.43 -8.61 4.84
CA VAL A 330 -14.21 -8.30 5.59
C VAL A 330 -14.24 -6.82 5.94
N VAL A 331 -14.05 -6.51 7.21
CA VAL A 331 -13.94 -5.12 7.68
C VAL A 331 -12.59 -4.93 8.34
N VAL A 332 -11.83 -3.96 7.85
CA VAL A 332 -10.51 -3.58 8.36
C VAL A 332 -10.58 -2.18 8.92
N ASP A 333 -10.22 -2.01 10.19
CA ASP A 333 -10.10 -0.71 10.84
C ASP A 333 -8.62 -0.34 10.96
N TYR A 334 -8.27 0.81 10.39
CA TYR A 334 -6.97 1.45 10.53
C TYR A 334 -7.13 2.69 11.41
N ILE A 335 -6.57 2.63 12.62
CA ILE A 335 -6.69 3.67 13.64
C ILE A 335 -5.34 4.35 13.77
N THR A 336 -5.35 5.67 13.78
CA THR A 336 -4.15 6.47 14.02
C THR A 336 -4.42 7.52 15.09
N ASP A 337 -3.64 7.42 16.17
CA ASP A 337 -3.60 8.38 17.25
C ASP A 337 -2.29 9.15 17.17
N VAL A 338 -2.39 10.48 17.12
CA VAL A 338 -1.24 11.37 17.10
C VAL A 338 -1.32 12.31 18.27
N ASP A 339 -0.22 12.36 19.02
CA ASP A 339 0.02 13.36 20.06
C ASP A 339 1.19 14.23 19.60
N TYR A 340 0.89 15.50 19.31
CA TYR A 340 1.83 16.51 18.85
C TYR A 340 2.04 17.60 19.91
N ALA A 341 1.82 17.28 21.20
CA ALA A 341 2.17 18.16 22.30
C ALA A 341 3.68 18.36 22.44
N ASP A 342 4.44 17.27 22.31
CA ASP A 342 5.89 17.23 22.44
C ASP A 342 6.57 16.96 21.09
N THR A 343 7.84 17.39 20.97
CA THR A 343 8.70 17.04 19.83
C THR A 343 9.73 16.00 20.26
N PRO A 344 9.90 14.88 19.51
CA PRO A 344 9.22 14.54 18.25
C PRO A 344 7.79 14.02 18.47
N ILE A 345 6.92 14.25 17.48
CA ILE A 345 5.49 13.88 17.51
C ILE A 345 5.32 12.39 17.77
N ASN A 346 4.47 12.00 18.72
CA ASN A 346 4.17 10.59 18.97
C ASN A 346 3.03 10.14 18.05
N VAL A 347 3.27 9.07 17.29
CA VAL A 347 2.29 8.49 16.36
C VAL A 347 2.09 7.04 16.73
N CYS A 348 0.85 6.66 17.06
CA CYS A 348 0.44 5.28 17.23
C CYS A 348 -0.49 4.88 16.09
N MET A 349 -0.16 3.76 15.44
CA MET A 349 -0.96 3.18 14.37
C MET A 349 -1.39 1.77 14.75
N GLN A 350 -2.64 1.44 14.46
CA GLN A 350 -3.23 0.14 14.73
C GLN A 350 -4.03 -0.29 13.51
N MET A 351 -3.94 -1.58 13.18
CA MET A 351 -4.70 -2.20 12.10
C MET A 351 -5.34 -3.45 12.66
N SER A 352 -6.66 -3.49 12.61
CA SER A 352 -7.45 -4.61 13.12
C SER A 352 -8.40 -5.10 12.04
N VAL A 353 -8.56 -6.42 11.96
CA VAL A 353 -9.54 -7.07 11.09
C VAL A 353 -10.64 -7.60 11.98
N LYS A 354 -11.88 -7.21 11.68
CA LYS A 354 -13.04 -7.69 12.44
C LYS A 354 -13.36 -9.14 12.09
N PRO A 355 -13.87 -9.93 13.05
CA PRO A 355 -14.36 -11.27 12.77
C PRO A 355 -15.47 -11.22 11.72
N SER A 356 -15.42 -12.12 10.75
CA SER A 356 -16.41 -12.18 9.66
C SER A 356 -16.79 -13.61 9.31
N LYS A 357 -17.70 -13.78 8.33
CA LYS A 357 -18.23 -15.09 7.96
C LYS A 357 -18.06 -15.34 6.48
N ILE A 358 -17.61 -16.55 6.15
CA ILE A 358 -17.61 -17.07 4.80
C ILE A 358 -18.85 -17.96 4.64
N TYR A 359 -19.68 -17.65 3.67
CA TYR A 359 -20.85 -18.42 3.27
C TYR A 359 -20.53 -19.21 2.01
N ASP A 360 -20.58 -20.53 2.10
CA ASP A 360 -20.43 -21.44 0.98
C ASP A 360 -21.80 -22.07 0.68
N ASN A 361 -22.37 -21.81 -0.49
CA ASN A 361 -23.64 -22.37 -0.95
C ASN A 361 -23.41 -23.20 -2.21
N VAL A 362 -23.89 -24.44 -2.21
CA VAL A 362 -23.82 -25.35 -3.35
C VAL A 362 -25.23 -25.81 -3.67
N GLU A 363 -25.68 -25.56 -4.89
CA GLU A 363 -26.95 -26.04 -5.43
C GLU A 363 -26.66 -26.95 -6.63
N ASN A 364 -27.07 -28.21 -6.51
CA ASN A 364 -27.04 -29.16 -7.62
C ASN A 364 -28.47 -29.29 -8.16
N PHE A 365 -28.65 -29.11 -9.47
CA PHE A 365 -29.97 -29.25 -10.09
C PHE A 365 -29.94 -30.24 -11.27
N TYR A 366 -31.00 -31.02 -11.37
CA TYR A 366 -31.21 -32.02 -12.40
C TYR A 366 -32.68 -31.98 -12.84
N SER A 367 -32.93 -31.76 -14.13
CA SER A 367 -34.28 -31.73 -14.68
C SER A 367 -34.32 -32.40 -16.05
N LEU A 368 -35.21 -33.38 -16.22
CA LEU A 368 -35.60 -33.83 -17.57
C LEU A 368 -36.79 -32.99 -18.05
N LYS A 369 -36.91 -32.77 -19.36
CA LYS A 369 -38.00 -31.97 -19.97
C LYS A 369 -39.44 -32.40 -19.58
N ARG A 370 -39.62 -33.60 -19.00
CA ARG A 370 -40.94 -34.19 -18.67
C ARG A 370 -41.10 -34.68 -17.23
N THR A 371 -40.11 -34.49 -16.35
CA THR A 371 -40.20 -34.93 -14.94
C THR A 371 -39.98 -33.77 -13.98
N LYS A 372 -40.36 -33.96 -12.71
CA LYS A 372 -40.03 -32.99 -11.65
C LYS A 372 -38.51 -32.79 -11.58
N ALA A 373 -38.10 -31.54 -11.48
CA ALA A 373 -36.70 -31.18 -11.26
C ALA A 373 -36.28 -31.63 -9.85
N PHE A 374 -35.15 -32.33 -9.76
CA PHE A 374 -34.46 -32.62 -8.52
C PHE A 374 -33.48 -31.49 -8.21
N ARG A 375 -33.55 -30.94 -7.00
CA ARG A 375 -32.61 -29.94 -6.50
C ARG A 375 -32.08 -30.37 -5.15
N TRP A 376 -30.76 -30.37 -5.00
CA TRP A 376 -30.09 -30.57 -3.73
C TRP A 376 -29.36 -29.29 -3.35
N PHE A 377 -29.50 -28.89 -2.09
CA PHE A 377 -28.90 -27.68 -1.56
C PHE A 377 -28.03 -28.03 -0.35
N GLY A 378 -26.78 -27.60 -0.39
CA GLY A 378 -25.85 -27.65 0.74
C GLY A 378 -25.35 -26.26 1.05
N SER A 379 -25.38 -25.87 2.32
CA SER A 379 -24.80 -24.61 2.79
C SER A 379 -23.85 -24.87 3.95
N ARG A 380 -22.74 -24.16 3.97
CA ARG A 380 -21.76 -24.18 5.05
C ARG A 380 -21.37 -22.74 5.39
N THR A 381 -21.30 -22.45 6.69
CA THR A 381 -20.76 -21.18 7.18
C THR A 381 -19.45 -21.45 7.90
N ARG A 382 -18.41 -20.68 7.58
CA ARG A 382 -17.11 -20.69 8.25
C ARG A 382 -16.89 -19.33 8.92
N HIS A 383 -16.29 -19.33 10.10
CA HIS A 383 -15.97 -18.10 10.82
C HIS A 383 -14.52 -17.72 10.61
N LEU A 384 -14.28 -16.47 10.21
CA LEU A 384 -12.98 -15.84 10.22
C LEU A 384 -12.81 -15.12 11.56
N LEU A 385 -11.73 -15.44 12.26
CA LEU A 385 -11.41 -14.78 13.52
C LEU A 385 -10.89 -13.38 13.24
N GLY A 386 -11.25 -12.44 14.11
CA GLY A 386 -10.64 -11.11 14.09
C GLY A 386 -9.20 -11.18 14.59
N GLN A 387 -8.35 -10.31 14.04
CA GLN A 387 -6.93 -10.25 14.39
C GLN A 387 -6.40 -8.83 14.28
N ASP A 388 -5.55 -8.47 15.22
CA ASP A 388 -4.77 -7.25 15.19
C ASP A 388 -3.39 -7.52 14.58
N TYR A 389 -2.94 -6.59 13.75
CA TYR A 389 -1.66 -6.67 13.06
C TYR A 389 -0.64 -5.77 13.74
N THR A 390 0.52 -6.35 14.06
CA THR A 390 1.66 -5.61 14.62
C THR A 390 2.39 -4.85 13.52
N PHE A 391 2.80 -3.62 13.84
CA PHE A 391 3.58 -2.75 12.97
C PHE A 391 5.07 -2.98 13.24
N THR A 392 5.80 -1.95 13.67
CA THR A 392 7.17 -2.04 14.13
C THR A 392 7.26 -1.87 15.63
N GLN A 393 8.34 -2.37 16.23
CA GLN A 393 8.58 -2.22 17.68
C GLN A 393 8.60 -0.75 18.11
N LYS A 394 8.96 0.17 17.19
CA LYS A 394 8.91 1.61 17.43
C LYS A 394 7.48 2.12 17.55
N ASN A 395 6.60 1.71 16.63
CA ASN A 395 5.18 2.02 16.71
C ASN A 395 4.57 1.45 18.01
N ASP A 396 4.91 0.22 18.37
CA ASP A 396 4.42 -0.40 19.62
C ASP A 396 4.86 0.40 20.86
N ALA A 397 6.09 0.92 20.88
CA ALA A 397 6.59 1.77 21.95
C ALA A 397 5.83 3.11 22.03
N MET A 398 5.52 3.73 20.89
CA MET A 398 4.72 4.97 20.82
C MET A 398 3.29 4.72 21.26
N CYS A 399 2.66 3.63 20.82
CA CYS A 399 1.33 3.22 21.26
C CYS A 399 1.26 2.99 22.77
N ARG A 400 2.30 2.39 23.37
CA ARG A 400 2.37 2.25 24.82
C ARG A 400 2.44 3.62 25.50
N GLN A 401 3.21 4.58 24.98
CA GLN A 401 3.27 5.92 25.58
C GLN A 401 1.92 6.63 25.53
N ILE A 402 1.21 6.58 24.39
CA ILE A 402 -0.08 7.25 24.23
C ILE A 402 -1.18 6.58 25.07
N HIS A 403 -1.20 5.25 25.13
CA HIS A 403 -2.28 4.51 25.82
C HIS A 403 -1.98 4.11 27.27
N MET A 404 -0.73 4.15 27.75
CA MET A 404 -0.39 3.89 29.16
C MET A 404 -0.58 5.11 30.08
N ILE A 405 -0.86 6.31 29.55
CA ILE A 405 -1.17 7.51 30.36
C ILE A 405 -2.69 7.54 30.71
N LYS A 406 -3.28 6.39 31.06
CA LYS A 406 -4.64 6.34 31.63
C LYS A 406 -4.70 5.49 32.88
#